data_AF-X1L8Q3-F1
#
_entry.id   AF-X1L8Q3-F1
#
_cell.length_a   1.000
_cell.length_b   1.000
_cell.length_c   1.000
_cell.angle_alpha   90.00
_cell.angle_beta   90.00
_cell.angle_gamma   90.00
#
_symmetry.space_group_name_H-M   'P 1'
#
loop_
_entity.id
_entity.type
_entity.pdbx_description
1 polymer ?
#
loop_
_entity_poly.entity_id
_entity_poly.type
_entity_poly.pdbx_seq_one_letter_code
_entity_poly.pdbx_strand_id
1 'polypeptide(L)' 'MSSVNFDEVAELVTLSQRLASAPDPLLGEAKRLAQEHKHVSTSFLQRRLHVGYPRAARLMETLEQEGLLEIKSQR' A
#
# COMPACT_ATOMS: atom_id res chain seq x y z
N MET A 1 27.24 3.75 32.50
CA MET A 1 25.94 4.14 31.91
C MET A 1 25.89 3.51 30.53
N SER A 2 24.89 2.67 30.27
CA SER A 2 24.80 1.74 29.14
C SER A 2 24.70 2.45 27.79
N SER A 3 25.62 2.13 26.88
CA SER A 3 25.52 2.49 25.46
C SER A 3 24.32 1.77 24.85
N VAL A 4 23.32 2.52 24.40
CA VAL A 4 22.19 1.98 23.67
C VAL A 4 22.66 1.70 22.25
N ASN A 5 22.69 0.43 21.83
CA ASN A 5 23.08 0.03 20.48
C ASN A 5 21.96 0.38 19.50
N PHE A 6 22.22 1.34 18.62
CA PHE A 6 21.23 1.88 17.66
C PHE A 6 20.86 0.88 16.54
N ASP A 7 21.72 -0.12 16.29
CA ASP A 7 21.50 -1.19 15.31
C ASP A 7 20.32 -2.11 15.65
N GLU A 8 20.06 -2.36 16.93
CA GLU A 8 18.97 -3.26 17.38
C GLU A 8 17.58 -2.68 17.08
N VAL A 9 17.48 -1.35 17.01
CA VAL A 9 16.23 -0.62 16.76
C VAL A 9 15.78 -0.78 15.30
N ALA A 10 16.72 -0.88 14.35
CA ALA A 10 16.41 -1.05 12.93
C ALA A 10 15.85 -2.45 12.63
N GLU A 11 16.35 -3.46 13.33
CA GLU A 11 15.89 -4.84 13.18
C GLU A 11 14.48 -5.04 13.76
N LEU A 12 14.18 -4.39 14.89
CA LEU A 12 12.83 -4.36 15.50
C LEU A 12 11.78 -3.64 14.65
N VAL A 13 12.15 -2.53 13.99
CA VAL A 13 11.27 -1.80 13.05
C VAL A 13 10.95 -2.69 11.83
N THR A 14 11.96 -3.36 11.30
CA THR A 14 11.81 -4.25 10.13
C THR A 14 10.98 -5.50 10.46
N LEU A 15 11.18 -6.09 11.64
CA LEU A 15 10.42 -7.25 12.11
C LEU A 15 8.95 -6.89 12.40
N SER A 16 8.71 -5.71 13.00
CA SER A 16 7.35 -5.17 13.19
C SER A 16 6.65 -4.89 11.87
N GLN A 17 7.38 -4.40 10.87
CA GLN A 17 6.86 -4.18 9.51
C GLN A 17 6.54 -5.51 8.80
N ARG A 18 7.29 -6.59 9.06
CA ARG A 18 7.01 -7.94 8.55
C ARG A 18 5.81 -8.61 9.21
N LEU A 19 5.60 -8.44 10.52
CA LEU A 19 4.38 -8.93 11.19
C LEU A 19 3.12 -8.17 10.76
N ALA A 20 3.26 -6.93 10.29
CA ALA A 20 2.17 -6.14 9.73
C ALA A 20 1.79 -6.53 8.28
N SER A 21 2.11 -7.76 7.83
CA SER A 21 1.64 -8.34 6.56
C SER A 21 0.12 -8.61 6.55
N ALA A 22 -0.63 -8.06 7.51
CA ALA A 22 -2.08 -8.02 7.41
C ALA A 22 -2.46 -7.17 6.19
N PRO A 23 -3.29 -7.68 5.27
CA PRO A 23 -3.77 -6.89 4.15
C PRO A 23 -4.42 -5.61 4.69
N ASP A 24 -4.12 -4.49 4.05
CA ASP A 24 -4.65 -3.19 4.44
C ASP A 24 -6.19 -3.28 4.52
N PRO A 25 -6.84 -2.80 5.60
CA PRO A 25 -8.29 -2.89 5.73
C PRO A 25 -9.04 -2.22 4.57
N LEU A 26 -8.41 -1.25 3.91
CA LEU A 26 -8.98 -0.53 2.76
C LEU A 26 -8.75 -1.25 1.42
N LEU A 27 -8.01 -2.35 1.41
CA LEU A 27 -7.74 -3.12 0.19
C LEU A 27 -9.05 -3.60 -0.45
N GLY A 28 -10.01 -4.07 0.35
CA GLY A 28 -11.32 -4.51 -0.17
C GLY A 28 -12.08 -3.38 -0.88
N GLU A 29 -12.03 -2.17 -0.34
CA GLU A 29 -12.65 -0.99 -0.96
C GLU A 29 -11.89 -0.55 -2.21
N ALA A 30 -10.55 -0.58 -2.16
CA ALA A 30 -9.69 -0.30 -3.30
C ALA A 30 -9.98 -1.24 -4.48
N LYS A 31 -10.24 -2.53 -4.22
CA LYS A 31 -10.65 -3.51 -5.24
C LYS A 31 -11.99 -3.17 -5.87
N ARG A 32 -12.98 -2.78 -5.06
CA ARG A 32 -14.29 -2.35 -5.58
C ARG A 32 -14.16 -1.14 -6.49
N LEU A 33 -13.41 -0.13 -6.05
CA LEU A 33 -13.12 1.05 -6.86
C LEU A 33 -12.41 0.69 -8.17
N ALA A 34 -11.46 -0.26 -8.14
CA ALA A 34 -10.79 -0.77 -9.34
C ALA A 34 -11.73 -1.50 -10.31
N GLN A 35 -12.75 -2.18 -9.81
CA GLN A 35 -13.75 -2.85 -10.64
C GLN A 35 -14.79 -1.87 -11.22
N GLU A 36 -15.16 -0.84 -10.45
CA GLU A 36 -16.15 0.17 -10.85
C GLU A 36 -15.58 1.21 -11.82
N HIS A 37 -14.29 1.52 -11.72
CA HIS A 37 -13.64 2.55 -12.50
C HIS A 37 -12.65 1.98 -13.52
N LYS A 38 -12.81 2.38 -14.78
CA LYS A 38 -11.90 1.97 -15.88
C LYS A 38 -10.45 2.41 -15.68
N HIS A 39 -10.21 3.47 -14.92
CA HIS A 39 -8.88 3.99 -14.62
C HIS A 39 -8.76 4.29 -13.14
N VAL A 40 -7.88 3.57 -12.47
CA VAL A 40 -7.50 3.79 -11.08
C VAL A 40 -6.01 4.09 -11.01
N SER A 41 -5.65 5.03 -10.15
CA SER A 41 -4.28 5.45 -9.91
C SER A 41 -4.06 5.70 -8.42
N THR A 42 -2.80 5.80 -8.00
CA THR A 42 -2.44 6.12 -6.61
C THR A 42 -3.14 7.39 -6.11
N SER A 43 -3.15 8.47 -6.90
CA SER A 43 -3.84 9.72 -6.57
C SER A 43 -5.37 9.61 -6.57
N PHE A 44 -5.93 8.67 -7.34
CA PHE A 44 -7.35 8.36 -7.28
C PHE A 44 -7.71 7.69 -5.94
N LEU A 45 -6.94 6.68 -5.54
CA LEU A 45 -7.11 5.98 -4.27
C LEU A 45 -6.92 6.91 -3.06
N GLN A 46 -5.93 7.81 -3.11
CA GLN A 46 -5.72 8.82 -2.06
C GLN A 46 -6.99 9.63 -1.79
N ARG A 47 -7.62 10.15 -2.85
CA ARG A 47 -8.80 11.01 -2.73
C ARG A 47 -10.06 10.23 -2.34
N ARG A 48 -10.21 8.99 -2.82
CA ARG A 48 -11.41 8.18 -2.53
C ARG A 48 -11.36 7.55 -1.15
N LEU A 49 -10.22 6.99 -0.77
CA LEU A 49 -10.03 6.30 0.51
C LEU A 49 -9.54 7.23 1.62
N HIS A 50 -9.30 8.51 1.31
CA HIS A 50 -8.79 9.53 2.24
C HIS A 50 -7.50 9.10 2.94
N VAL A 51 -6.59 8.49 2.18
CA VAL A 51 -5.30 7.99 2.67
C VAL A 51 -4.14 8.81 2.11
N GLY A 52 -3.02 8.84 2.84
CA GLY A 52 -1.78 9.44 2.34
C GLY A 52 -1.15 8.63 1.21
N TYR A 53 -0.28 9.29 0.43
CA TYR A 53 0.43 8.71 -0.71
C TYR A 53 1.09 7.35 -0.41
N PRO A 54 1.87 7.17 0.69
CA PRO A 54 2.58 5.90 0.93
C PRO A 54 1.63 4.71 1.08
N ARG A 55 0.44 4.93 1.64
CA ARG A 55 -0.58 3.90 1.83
C ARG A 55 -1.32 3.59 0.52
N ALA A 56 -1.68 4.63 -0.23
CA ALA A 56 -2.28 4.45 -1.55
C ALA A 56 -1.34 3.75 -2.54
N ALA A 57 -0.04 4.01 -2.49
CA ALA A 57 0.96 3.34 -3.32
C ALA A 57 1.00 1.83 -3.03
N ARG A 58 1.04 1.42 -1.76
CA ARG A 58 0.98 0.01 -1.36
C ARG A 58 -0.31 -0.68 -1.82
N LEU A 59 -1.44 0.03 -1.68
CA LEU A 59 -2.74 -0.47 -2.16
C LEU A 59 -2.73 -0.66 -3.67
N MET A 60 -2.21 0.31 -4.41
CA MET A 60 -2.08 0.25 -5.87
C MET A 60 -1.21 -0.93 -6.31
N GLU A 61 -0.03 -1.10 -5.72
CA GLU A 61 0.86 -2.25 -6.00
C GLU A 61 0.14 -3.58 -5.75
N THR A 62 -0.61 -3.68 -4.65
CA THR A 62 -1.38 -4.90 -4.34
C THR A 62 -2.47 -5.14 -5.38
N LEU A 63 -3.18 -4.10 -5.84
CA LEU A 63 -4.19 -4.21 -6.89
C LEU A 63 -3.61 -4.60 -8.26
N GLU A 64 -2.43 -4.08 -8.59
CA GLU A 64 -1.68 -4.47 -9.79
C GLU A 64 -1.22 -5.94 -9.72
N GLN A 65 -0.71 -6.39 -8.57
CA GLN A 65 -0.32 -7.79 -8.34
C GLN A 65 -1.50 -8.76 -8.47
N GLU A 66 -2.71 -8.34 -8.08
CA GLU A 66 -3.93 -9.11 -8.25
C GLU A 66 -4.50 -9.08 -9.68
N GLY A 67 -3.88 -8.31 -10.59
CA GLY A 67 -4.32 -8.18 -11.98
C GLY A 67 -5.61 -7.38 -12.16
N LEU A 68 -6.03 -6.60 -11.15
CA LEU A 68 -7.25 -5.79 -11.21
C LEU A 68 -7.05 -4.49 -12.01
N LEU A 69 -5.80 -4.09 -12.24
CA LEU A 69 -5.45 -2.87 -12.96
C LEU A 69 -4.64 -3.24 -14.22
N GLU A 70 -5.27 -3.17 -15.39
CA GLU A 70 -4.56 -3.18 -16.66
C GLU A 70 -3.85 -1.83 -16.80
N ILE A 71 -2.52 -1.82 -16.65
CA ILE A 71 -1.69 -0.66 -16.98
C ILE A 71 -1.69 -0.51 -18.50
N LYS A 72 -2.78 -0.03 -19.09
CA LYS A 72 -2.76 0.50 -20.44
C LYS A 72 -2.20 1.90 -20.38
N SER A 73 -0.86 1.94 -20.40
CA SER A 73 -0.09 3.06 -20.93
C SER A 73 -0.63 3.36 -22.33
N GLN A 74 -1.62 4.24 -22.42
CA GLN A 74 -2.06 4.82 -23.67
C GLN A 74 -0.82 5.53 -24.25
N ARG A 75 -0.39 5.04 -25.41
CA ARG A 75 0.75 5.56 -26.20
C ARG A 75 0.73 7.07 -26.35
#